data_AF-A0A7C5FDT1-F1
#
_entry.id   AF-A0A7C5FDT1-F1
#
_cell.length_a   1.000
_cell.length_b   1.000
_cell.length_c   1.000
_cell.angle_alpha   90.00
_cell.angle_beta   90.00
_cell.angle_gamma   90.00
#
_symmetry.space_group_name_H-M   'P 1'
#
loop_
_entity.id
_entity.type
_entity.pdbx_description
1 polymer ?
#
loop_
_entity_poly.entity_id
_entity_poly.type
_entity_poly.pdbx_seq_one_letter_code
_entity_poly.pdbx_strand_id
1 'polypeptide(L)'
;MRGRLLAVAAILVLAVPGLLLAKGIDLYSMFPNLTLGSDPNGLDNVYVSCAGITATTLTMQVHVVTDNADPNDAIQGIDVRLALTADQPGVTLDTTVATVFGGSSAVATWDNSTKAVGVVGNDPTVFPMDLTLGAVEQGNNDPGGPLGPGDYVFATLKFNVSSPTNISASGTTINSQSTTLVTTLANGYTVQVTGETCGPIVPTLTEWGLILFGVILFGSMVWYLRRRPVTAAA
;
A
#
# COMPACT_ATOMS: atom_id res chain seq x y z
N MET A 1 31.69 -24.71 -28.35
CA MET A 1 30.79 -23.57 -28.62
C MET A 1 29.31 -23.92 -28.50
N ARG A 2 28.84 -25.11 -28.93
CA ARG A 2 27.43 -25.54 -28.82
C ARG A 2 26.86 -25.58 -27.40
N GLY A 3 27.63 -26.00 -26.40
CA GLY A 3 27.16 -26.03 -25.00
C GLY A 3 26.93 -24.66 -24.36
N ARG A 4 27.66 -23.63 -24.78
CA ARG A 4 27.46 -22.25 -24.29
C ARG A 4 26.22 -21.60 -24.89
N LEU A 5 25.90 -21.92 -26.15
CA LEU A 5 24.67 -21.47 -26.82
C LEU A 5 23.41 -22.10 -26.20
N LEU A 6 23.47 -23.38 -25.82
CA LEU A 6 22.36 -24.05 -25.13
C LEU A 6 22.14 -23.49 -23.71
N ALA A 7 23.21 -23.17 -22.97
CA ALA A 7 23.11 -22.55 -21.66
C ALA A 7 22.52 -21.13 -21.74
N VAL A 8 22.94 -20.32 -22.72
CA VAL A 8 22.40 -18.97 -22.93
C VAL A 8 20.93 -19.02 -23.37
N ALA A 9 20.56 -19.97 -24.24
CA ALA A 9 19.17 -20.18 -24.64
C ALA A 9 18.29 -20.64 -23.47
N ALA A 10 18.78 -21.54 -22.61
CA ALA A 10 18.06 -21.98 -21.43
C ALA A 10 17.85 -20.86 -20.40
N ILE A 11 18.86 -20.01 -20.18
CA ILE A 11 18.76 -18.84 -19.29
C ILE A 11 17.79 -17.81 -19.86
N LEU A 12 17.79 -17.57 -21.18
CA LEU A 12 16.83 -16.69 -21.84
C LEU A 12 15.39 -17.21 -21.71
N VAL A 13 15.15 -18.50 -21.93
CA VAL A 13 13.82 -19.12 -21.78
C VAL A 13 13.33 -19.07 -20.32
N LEU A 14 14.24 -19.21 -19.34
CA LEU A 14 13.92 -19.07 -17.91
C LEU A 14 13.74 -17.62 -17.45
N ALA A 15 14.29 -16.64 -18.17
CA ALA A 15 14.16 -15.22 -17.87
C ALA A 15 12.90 -14.58 -18.50
N VAL A 16 12.31 -15.20 -19.53
CA VAL A 16 11.11 -14.70 -20.22
C VAL A 16 9.89 -14.58 -19.28
N PRO A 17 9.60 -15.54 -18.36
CA PRO A 17 8.50 -15.37 -17.42
C PRO A 17 8.73 -14.18 -16.46
N GLY A 18 9.96 -13.96 -16.00
CA GLY A 18 10.30 -12.86 -15.10
C GLY A 18 10.20 -11.47 -15.74
N LEU A 19 10.45 -11.36 -17.05
CA LEU A 19 10.31 -10.12 -17.81
C LEU A 19 8.84 -9.76 -18.12
N LEU A 20 7.94 -10.75 -18.13
CA LEU A 20 6.49 -10.51 -18.30
C LEU A 20 5.79 -10.17 -16.97
N LEU A 21 6.40 -10.51 -15.84
CA LEU A 21 5.85 -10.26 -14.49
C LEU A 21 6.14 -8.83 -13.96
N ALA A 22 6.95 -8.03 -14.65
CA ALA A 22 7.40 -6.71 -14.17
C ALA A 22 6.77 -5.51 -14.91
N LYS A 23 5.93 -5.74 -15.91
CA LYS A 23 5.10 -4.65 -16.46
C LYS A 23 3.83 -4.62 -15.64
N GLY A 24 3.63 -3.54 -14.89
CA GLY A 24 2.35 -3.24 -14.27
C GLY A 24 1.22 -3.37 -15.30
N ILE A 25 0.04 -3.72 -14.82
CA ILE A 25 -1.16 -3.78 -15.66
C ILE A 25 -1.35 -2.42 -16.31
N ASP A 26 -1.25 -2.38 -17.64
CA ASP A 26 -1.58 -1.20 -18.42
C ASP A 26 -3.00 -1.39 -18.96
N LEU A 27 -3.97 -0.76 -18.28
CA LEU A 27 -5.37 -0.82 -18.68
C LEU A 27 -5.58 -0.33 -20.13
N TYR A 28 -4.75 0.57 -20.65
CA TYR A 28 -4.83 1.00 -22.04
C TYR A 28 -4.41 -0.10 -23.01
N SER A 29 -3.50 -0.99 -22.60
CA SER A 29 -3.11 -2.15 -23.41
C SER A 29 -4.18 -3.24 -23.41
N MET A 30 -4.95 -3.34 -22.34
CA MET A 30 -6.00 -4.35 -22.15
C MET A 30 -7.35 -3.90 -22.71
N PHE A 31 -7.59 -2.59 -22.68
CA PHE A 31 -8.77 -1.92 -23.21
C PHE A 31 -8.31 -0.84 -24.21
N PRO A 32 -7.92 -1.21 -25.45
CA PRO A 32 -7.33 -0.29 -26.43
C PRO A 32 -8.25 0.86 -26.88
N ASN A 33 -9.53 0.83 -26.50
CA ASN A 33 -10.51 1.90 -26.73
C ASN A 33 -10.84 2.70 -25.46
N LEU A 34 -9.97 2.69 -24.44
CA LEU A 34 -10.15 3.42 -23.18
C LEU A 34 -10.26 4.94 -23.45
N THR A 35 -11.48 5.44 -23.69
CA THR A 35 -11.80 6.87 -23.66
C THR A 35 -12.31 7.19 -22.26
N LEU A 36 -11.54 7.96 -21.50
CA LEU A 36 -11.90 8.35 -20.15
C LEU A 36 -13.29 9.03 -20.15
N GLY A 37 -14.26 8.35 -19.56
CA GLY A 37 -15.61 8.85 -19.33
C GLY A 37 -15.69 9.70 -18.06
N SER A 38 -16.90 10.11 -17.72
CA SER A 38 -17.22 10.58 -16.37
C SER A 38 -17.84 9.43 -15.58
N ASP A 39 -17.62 9.44 -14.27
CA ASP A 39 -18.32 8.54 -13.37
C ASP A 39 -19.85 8.65 -13.62
N PRO A 40 -20.53 7.56 -13.98
CA PRO A 40 -21.95 7.55 -14.29
C PRO A 40 -22.85 7.91 -13.09
N ASN A 41 -22.39 7.69 -11.85
CA ASN A 41 -23.18 7.88 -10.62
C ASN A 41 -22.58 8.90 -9.64
N GLY A 42 -21.29 9.21 -9.77
CA GLY A 42 -20.66 10.45 -9.29
C GLY A 42 -20.07 10.42 -7.88
N LEU A 43 -19.90 9.25 -7.27
CA LEU A 43 -19.42 9.10 -5.88
C LEU A 43 -18.25 8.13 -5.71
N ASP A 44 -17.73 7.56 -6.80
CA ASP A 44 -16.64 6.61 -6.72
C ASP A 44 -15.35 7.29 -6.25
N ASN A 45 -14.70 6.69 -5.26
CA ASN A 45 -13.45 7.21 -4.72
C ASN A 45 -12.51 6.12 -4.26
N VAL A 46 -11.25 6.52 -4.10
CA VAL A 46 -10.22 5.71 -3.47
C VAL A 46 -9.73 6.47 -2.26
N TYR A 47 -9.54 5.78 -1.14
CA TYR A 47 -8.87 6.38 0.01
C TYR A 47 -7.87 5.42 0.63
N VAL A 48 -6.87 5.98 1.30
CA VAL A 48 -5.89 5.20 2.05
C VAL A 48 -6.17 5.37 3.54
N SER A 49 -6.15 4.28 4.28
CA SER A 49 -6.34 4.26 5.73
C SER A 49 -5.17 3.60 6.46
N CYS A 50 -4.87 4.05 7.68
CA CYS A 50 -3.90 3.41 8.57
C CYS A 50 -4.56 2.21 9.27
N ALA A 51 -4.13 0.99 8.93
CA ALA A 51 -4.76 -0.24 9.40
C ALA A 51 -4.10 -0.82 10.66
N GLY A 52 -2.79 -0.61 10.83
CA GLY A 52 -2.09 -1.10 12.02
C GLY A 52 -0.62 -0.70 12.06
N ILE A 53 -0.10 -0.48 13.27
CA ILE A 53 1.30 -0.12 13.48
C ILE A 53 1.86 -1.00 14.61
N THR A 54 3.05 -1.55 14.39
CA THR A 54 3.85 -2.28 15.37
C THR A 54 5.26 -1.69 15.41
N ALA A 55 6.13 -2.24 16.27
CA ALA A 55 7.52 -1.77 16.39
C ALA A 55 8.34 -1.91 15.10
N THR A 56 8.00 -2.86 14.23
CA THR A 56 8.77 -3.21 13.02
C THR A 56 7.93 -3.19 11.76
N THR A 57 6.63 -2.93 11.86
CA THR A 57 5.72 -3.00 10.72
C THR A 57 4.66 -1.93 10.79
N LEU A 58 4.43 -1.25 9.68
CA LEU A 58 3.32 -0.34 9.47
C LEU A 58 2.46 -0.87 8.33
N THR A 59 1.14 -0.93 8.54
CA THR A 59 0.18 -1.45 7.57
C THR A 59 -0.82 -0.36 7.23
N MET A 60 -0.95 -0.05 5.94
CA MET A 60 -1.98 0.83 5.38
C MET A 60 -2.91 0.01 4.49
N GLN A 61 -4.16 0.41 4.35
CA GLN A 61 -5.12 -0.19 3.44
C GLN A 61 -5.55 0.82 2.38
N VAL A 62 -5.63 0.37 1.15
CA VAL A 62 -6.22 1.11 0.04
C VAL A 62 -7.64 0.62 -0.12
N HIS A 63 -8.60 1.53 0.01
CA HIS A 63 -10.01 1.27 -0.13
C HIS A 63 -10.52 1.80 -1.47
N VAL A 64 -11.46 1.06 -2.07
CA VAL A 64 -12.24 1.50 -3.22
C VAL A 64 -13.68 1.55 -2.76
N VAL A 65 -14.27 2.74 -2.86
CA VAL A 65 -15.70 2.97 -2.60
C VAL A 65 -16.38 3.14 -3.94
N THR A 66 -17.46 2.40 -4.14
CA THR A 66 -18.32 2.59 -5.29
C THR A 66 -19.79 2.58 -4.91
N ASP A 67 -20.61 3.35 -5.59
CA ASP A 67 -22.07 3.36 -5.45
C ASP A 67 -22.79 2.74 -6.66
N ASN A 68 -22.05 2.12 -7.58
CA ASN A 68 -22.59 1.51 -8.79
C ASN A 68 -23.50 0.32 -8.48
N ALA A 69 -24.81 0.59 -8.42
CA ALA A 69 -25.84 -0.40 -8.11
C ALA A 69 -26.32 -1.19 -9.34
N ASP A 70 -26.10 -0.70 -10.56
CA ASP A 70 -26.42 -1.44 -11.79
C ASP A 70 -25.33 -2.50 -12.01
N PRO A 71 -25.68 -3.80 -12.09
CA PRO A 71 -24.72 -4.86 -12.39
C PRO A 71 -23.98 -4.68 -13.72
N ASN A 72 -24.56 -3.92 -14.66
CA ASN A 72 -23.91 -3.59 -15.94
C ASN A 72 -22.94 -2.43 -15.81
N ASP A 73 -22.86 -1.76 -14.68
CA ASP A 73 -21.94 -0.65 -14.42
C ASP A 73 -21.01 -0.91 -13.23
N ALA A 74 -20.92 -2.17 -12.82
CA ALA A 74 -20.05 -2.58 -11.73
C ALA A 74 -18.56 -2.45 -12.12
N ILE A 75 -17.69 -2.21 -11.13
CA ILE A 75 -16.25 -2.04 -11.37
C ILE A 75 -15.63 -3.37 -11.79
N GLN A 76 -14.99 -3.37 -12.95
CA GLN A 76 -14.31 -4.52 -13.56
C GLN A 76 -12.78 -4.35 -13.57
N GLY A 77 -12.28 -3.12 -13.43
CA GLY A 77 -10.84 -2.85 -13.40
C GLY A 77 -10.50 -1.71 -12.44
N ILE A 78 -9.38 -1.87 -11.75
CA ILE A 78 -8.88 -0.90 -10.76
C ILE A 78 -7.38 -0.68 -11.06
N ASP A 79 -6.99 0.56 -11.35
CA ASP A 79 -5.58 1.01 -11.38
C ASP A 79 -5.40 2.16 -10.40
N VAL A 80 -4.69 1.92 -9.30
CA VAL A 80 -4.41 2.92 -8.26
C VAL A 80 -2.94 3.36 -8.32
N ARG A 81 -2.74 4.67 -8.30
CA ARG A 81 -1.42 5.31 -8.34
C ARG A 81 -1.21 6.15 -7.10
N LEU A 82 -0.17 5.80 -6.34
CA LEU A 82 0.15 6.42 -5.07
C LEU A 82 1.57 6.97 -5.07
N ALA A 83 1.73 8.18 -4.56
CA ALA A 83 3.02 8.70 -4.10
C ALA A 83 3.15 8.37 -2.61
N LEU A 84 4.23 7.69 -2.26
CA LEU A 84 4.56 7.31 -0.90
C LEU A 84 5.79 8.10 -0.43
N THR A 85 5.72 8.62 0.79
CA THR A 85 6.85 9.28 1.46
C THR A 85 7.06 8.71 2.85
N ALA A 86 8.32 8.59 3.25
CA ALA A 86 8.71 8.22 4.60
C ALA A 86 9.59 9.32 5.20
N ASP A 87 9.41 9.62 6.49
CA ASP A 87 10.20 10.64 7.19
C ASP A 87 11.54 10.11 7.74
N GLN A 88 11.74 8.79 7.75
CA GLN A 88 12.96 8.12 8.19
C GLN A 88 13.46 7.11 7.14
N PRO A 89 14.77 6.82 7.09
CA PRO A 89 15.31 5.76 6.27
C PRO A 89 15.01 4.37 6.84
N GLY A 90 15.33 3.33 6.08
CA GLY A 90 15.17 1.94 6.52
C GLY A 90 13.71 1.50 6.56
N VAL A 91 12.95 1.93 5.55
CA VAL A 91 11.59 1.48 5.25
C VAL A 91 11.64 0.60 4.02
N THR A 92 10.91 -0.51 4.02
CA THR A 92 10.76 -1.38 2.85
C THR A 92 9.31 -1.80 2.68
N LEU A 93 8.75 -1.57 1.49
CA LEU A 93 7.42 -2.06 1.13
C LEU A 93 7.50 -3.55 0.71
N ASP A 94 6.63 -4.40 1.26
CA ASP A 94 6.40 -5.74 0.71
C ASP A 94 5.52 -5.63 -0.54
N THR A 95 6.13 -5.78 -1.71
CA THR A 95 5.46 -5.67 -3.01
C THR A 95 4.94 -6.99 -3.56
N THR A 96 4.98 -8.07 -2.78
CA THR A 96 4.49 -9.36 -3.25
C THR A 96 2.97 -9.31 -3.44
N VAL A 97 2.48 -9.76 -4.60
CA VAL A 97 1.04 -9.76 -4.94
C VAL A 97 0.21 -10.44 -3.85
N ALA A 98 0.73 -11.53 -3.26
CA ALA A 98 0.06 -12.25 -2.19
C ALA A 98 -0.05 -11.45 -0.88
N THR A 99 0.95 -10.62 -0.53
CA THR A 99 0.86 -9.72 0.63
C THR A 99 -0.05 -8.54 0.31
N VAL A 100 0.12 -7.91 -0.85
CA VAL A 100 -0.60 -6.69 -1.22
C VAL A 100 -2.09 -6.93 -1.42
N PHE A 101 -2.48 -8.02 -2.06
CA PHE A 101 -3.89 -8.36 -2.28
C PHE A 101 -4.40 -9.43 -1.32
N GLY A 102 -3.57 -9.85 -0.35
CA GLY A 102 -3.96 -10.78 0.71
C GLY A 102 -5.02 -10.16 1.61
N GLY A 103 -6.19 -10.79 1.70
CA GLY A 103 -7.31 -10.27 2.48
C GLY A 103 -8.05 -9.10 1.84
N SER A 104 -7.79 -8.79 0.56
CA SER A 104 -8.59 -7.85 -0.23
C SER A 104 -10.04 -8.33 -0.30
N SER A 105 -11.01 -7.49 0.06
CA SER A 105 -12.43 -7.78 -0.16
C SER A 105 -12.90 -7.35 -1.56
N ALA A 106 -12.16 -6.46 -2.22
CA ALA A 106 -12.47 -5.98 -3.56
C ALA A 106 -12.12 -7.03 -4.64
N VAL A 107 -10.95 -7.66 -4.53
CA VAL A 107 -10.42 -8.54 -5.58
C VAL A 107 -10.13 -9.95 -5.08
N ALA A 108 -10.82 -10.37 -4.01
CA ALA A 108 -10.66 -11.70 -3.39
C ALA A 108 -10.82 -12.85 -4.40
N THR A 109 -11.83 -12.72 -5.26
CA THR A 109 -12.26 -13.73 -6.23
C THR A 109 -11.72 -13.50 -7.63
N TRP A 110 -10.98 -12.40 -7.84
CA TRP A 110 -10.37 -12.11 -9.13
C TRP A 110 -9.08 -12.92 -9.28
N ASP A 111 -8.76 -13.31 -10.52
CA ASP A 111 -7.57 -14.09 -10.84
C ASP A 111 -6.29 -13.38 -10.34
N ASN A 112 -5.35 -14.14 -9.79
CA ASN A 112 -4.04 -13.59 -9.40
C ASN A 112 -3.20 -13.20 -10.62
N SER A 113 -3.43 -13.81 -11.79
CA SER A 113 -2.74 -13.44 -13.03
C SER A 113 -3.09 -12.04 -13.52
N THR A 114 -4.20 -11.49 -13.04
CA THR A 114 -4.71 -10.17 -13.40
C THR A 114 -4.51 -9.15 -12.29
N LYS A 115 -3.62 -9.42 -11.32
CA LYS A 115 -3.21 -8.51 -10.25
C LYS A 115 -1.75 -8.11 -10.44
N ALA A 116 -1.43 -6.84 -10.24
CA ALA A 116 -0.09 -6.32 -10.39
C ALA A 116 0.26 -5.30 -9.32
N VAL A 117 1.53 -5.33 -8.90
CA VAL A 117 2.16 -4.35 -8.02
C VAL A 117 3.42 -3.86 -8.73
N GLY A 118 3.53 -2.55 -8.93
CA GLY A 118 4.67 -1.95 -9.62
C GLY A 118 5.24 -0.79 -8.81
N VAL A 119 6.56 -0.75 -8.68
CA VAL A 119 7.28 0.37 -8.07
C VAL A 119 8.13 1.02 -9.16
N VAL A 120 7.99 2.33 -9.33
CA VAL A 120 8.82 3.07 -10.30
C VAL A 120 10.28 2.96 -9.87
N GLY A 121 11.14 2.49 -10.78
CA GLY A 121 12.55 2.22 -10.48
C GLY A 121 12.83 0.83 -9.89
N ASN A 122 11.81 0.01 -9.64
CA ASN A 122 11.90 -1.38 -9.16
C ASN A 122 12.61 -1.57 -7.81
N ASP A 123 12.71 -0.53 -6.97
CA ASP A 123 13.30 -0.62 -5.64
C ASP A 123 12.29 -0.23 -4.56
N PRO A 124 11.76 -1.20 -3.78
CA PRO A 124 10.77 -0.94 -2.74
C PRO A 124 11.37 -0.38 -1.44
N THR A 125 12.65 0.04 -1.44
CA THR A 125 13.35 0.61 -0.28
C THR A 125 13.65 2.11 -0.41
N VAL A 126 13.47 2.68 -1.60
CA VAL A 126 13.81 4.07 -1.91
C VAL A 126 12.56 4.95 -1.82
N PHE A 127 12.61 5.97 -0.97
CA PHE A 127 11.56 6.97 -0.81
C PHE A 127 12.09 8.38 -1.17
N PRO A 128 11.28 9.27 -1.77
CA PRO A 128 9.88 9.09 -2.18
C PRO A 128 9.71 8.03 -3.27
N MET A 129 8.57 7.34 -3.25
CA MET A 129 8.28 6.20 -4.10
C MET A 129 6.96 6.39 -4.83
N ASP A 130 6.94 6.07 -6.12
CA ASP A 130 5.71 5.96 -6.90
C ASP A 130 5.30 4.48 -7.01
N LEU A 131 4.09 4.18 -6.54
CA LEU A 131 3.50 2.84 -6.49
C LEU A 131 2.29 2.78 -7.43
N THR A 132 2.25 1.74 -8.27
CA THR A 132 1.11 1.37 -9.11
C THR A 132 0.52 0.04 -8.63
N LEU A 133 -0.79 -0.01 -8.43
CA LEU A 133 -1.53 -1.20 -8.02
C LEU A 133 -2.64 -1.44 -9.04
N GLY A 134 -2.63 -2.59 -9.69
CA GLY A 134 -3.59 -2.93 -10.73
C GLY A 134 -4.32 -4.22 -10.43
N ALA A 135 -5.61 -4.29 -10.73
CA ALA A 135 -6.34 -5.54 -10.84
C ALA A 135 -7.44 -5.44 -11.92
N VAL A 136 -7.70 -6.54 -12.63
CA VAL A 136 -8.78 -6.63 -13.62
C VAL A 136 -9.54 -7.94 -13.47
N GLU A 137 -10.86 -7.89 -13.52
CA GLU A 137 -11.73 -9.04 -13.67
C GLU A 137 -11.79 -9.42 -15.16
N GLN A 138 -11.30 -10.60 -15.53
CA GLN A 138 -11.26 -11.03 -16.94
C GLN A 138 -12.26 -12.14 -17.29
N GLY A 139 -13.02 -12.68 -16.34
CA GLY A 139 -14.05 -13.69 -16.61
C GLY A 139 -13.53 -15.04 -17.14
N ASN A 140 -12.23 -15.31 -17.09
CA ASN A 140 -11.61 -16.34 -17.91
C ASN A 140 -11.89 -17.79 -17.48
N ASN A 141 -12.18 -18.08 -16.20
CA ASN A 141 -12.45 -19.46 -15.73
C ASN A 141 -13.24 -19.60 -14.40
N ASP A 142 -13.32 -18.55 -13.59
CA ASP A 142 -14.21 -18.47 -12.41
C ASP A 142 -14.43 -16.97 -12.12
N PRO A 143 -15.50 -16.35 -12.65
CA PRO A 143 -15.67 -14.90 -12.57
C PRO A 143 -15.95 -14.53 -11.12
N GLY A 144 -14.95 -13.98 -10.44
CA GLY A 144 -15.26 -13.07 -9.36
C GLY A 144 -16.18 -11.99 -9.92
N GLY A 145 -17.36 -11.83 -9.35
CA GLY A 145 -18.30 -10.83 -9.86
C GLY A 145 -17.62 -9.45 -9.90
N PRO A 146 -17.93 -8.62 -10.92
CA PRO A 146 -17.62 -7.20 -10.88
C PRO A 146 -18.08 -6.59 -9.54
N LEU A 147 -17.36 -5.58 -9.07
CA LEU A 147 -17.66 -4.97 -7.78
C LEU A 147 -18.90 -4.08 -7.89
N GLY A 148 -19.96 -4.49 -7.17
CA GLY A 148 -21.14 -3.67 -6.93
C GLY A 148 -20.91 -2.63 -5.83
N PRO A 149 -21.98 -2.03 -5.28
CA PRO A 149 -21.87 -0.88 -4.40
C PRO A 149 -21.34 -1.30 -3.01
N GLY A 150 -20.42 -0.51 -2.48
CA GLY A 150 -19.85 -0.73 -1.15
C GLY A 150 -18.49 -0.06 -0.94
N ASP A 151 -17.92 -0.33 0.23
CA ASP A 151 -16.55 0.04 0.61
C ASP A 151 -15.75 -1.24 0.74
N TYR A 152 -14.72 -1.36 -0.11
CA TYR A 152 -13.92 -2.57 -0.23
C TYR A 152 -12.45 -2.28 0.02
N VAL A 153 -11.80 -3.14 0.80
CA VAL A 153 -10.35 -3.16 0.89
C VAL A 153 -9.82 -3.71 -0.43
N PHE A 154 -9.17 -2.86 -1.21
CA PHE A 154 -8.55 -3.23 -2.47
C PHE A 154 -7.17 -3.83 -2.26
N ALA A 155 -6.32 -3.17 -1.47
CA ALA A 155 -4.95 -3.60 -1.22
C ALA A 155 -4.51 -3.29 0.22
N THR A 156 -3.58 -4.07 0.74
CA THR A 156 -2.92 -3.88 2.03
C THR A 156 -1.43 -3.62 1.80
N LEU A 157 -0.97 -2.42 2.12
CA LEU A 157 0.42 -2.01 2.00
C LEU A 157 1.14 -2.29 3.31
N LYS A 158 2.07 -3.25 3.29
CA LYS A 158 2.84 -3.63 4.47
C LYS A 158 4.28 -3.12 4.36
N PHE A 159 4.64 -2.23 5.27
CA PHE A 159 5.95 -1.63 5.36
C PHE A 159 6.72 -2.25 6.52
N ASN A 160 7.92 -2.75 6.26
CA ASN A 160 8.89 -3.07 7.31
C ASN A 160 9.66 -1.81 7.66
N VAL A 161 9.70 -1.45 8.95
CA VAL A 161 10.34 -0.24 9.45
C VAL A 161 11.43 -0.58 10.46
N SER A 162 12.55 0.15 10.39
CA SER A 162 13.69 -0.03 11.30
C SER A 162 13.66 0.88 12.52
N SER A 163 12.83 1.92 12.49
CA SER A 163 12.63 2.89 13.57
C SER A 163 11.18 3.41 13.53
N PRO A 164 10.71 4.14 14.57
CA PRO A 164 9.41 4.80 14.50
C PRO A 164 9.36 5.80 13.34
N THR A 165 8.52 5.54 12.35
CA THR A 165 8.47 6.27 11.07
C THR A 165 7.03 6.67 10.75
N ASN A 166 6.86 7.87 10.18
CA ASN A 166 5.65 8.30 9.48
C ASN A 166 5.73 7.89 8.02
N ILE A 167 4.69 7.21 7.54
CA ILE A 167 4.53 6.89 6.12
C ILE A 167 3.26 7.58 5.63
N SER A 168 3.41 8.45 4.65
CA SER A 168 2.30 9.12 3.98
C SER A 168 2.06 8.48 2.62
N ALA A 169 0.80 8.24 2.30
CA ALA A 169 0.36 7.78 0.99
C ALA A 169 -0.67 8.76 0.45
N SER A 170 -0.52 9.18 -0.81
CA SER A 170 -1.46 10.11 -1.46
C SER A 170 -1.60 9.78 -2.94
N GLY A 171 -2.72 10.18 -3.54
CA GLY A 171 -2.91 10.07 -4.99
C GLY A 171 -1.87 10.85 -5.78
N THR A 172 -1.42 10.29 -6.89
CA THR A 172 -0.49 10.96 -7.79
C THR A 172 -0.77 10.62 -9.25
N THR A 173 -0.06 11.29 -10.15
CA THR A 173 -0.05 11.00 -11.59
C THR A 173 1.33 10.44 -11.95
N ILE A 174 1.38 9.19 -12.44
CA ILE A 174 2.61 8.52 -12.89
C ILE A 174 2.53 8.40 -14.41
N ASN A 175 3.57 8.81 -15.13
CA ASN A 175 3.60 8.74 -16.61
C ASN A 175 2.36 9.37 -17.29
N SER A 176 1.87 10.50 -16.77
CA SER A 176 0.66 11.20 -17.25
C SER A 176 -0.67 10.44 -17.08
N GLN A 177 -0.68 9.39 -16.25
CA GLN A 177 -1.88 8.62 -15.93
C GLN A 177 -2.14 8.72 -14.41
N SER A 178 -3.41 8.89 -14.04
CA SER A 178 -3.87 8.97 -12.65
C SER A 178 -4.60 7.68 -12.26
N THR A 179 -4.99 7.55 -10.99
CA THR A 179 -5.87 6.47 -10.55
C THR A 179 -7.14 6.42 -11.39
N THR A 180 -7.45 5.25 -11.92
CA THR A 180 -8.54 5.01 -12.86
C THR A 180 -9.33 3.78 -12.42
N LEU A 181 -10.66 3.89 -12.46
CA LEU A 181 -11.57 2.75 -12.34
C LEU A 181 -12.20 2.48 -13.70
N VAL A 182 -12.46 1.21 -13.99
CA VAL A 182 -13.10 0.75 -15.24
C VAL A 182 -14.34 -0.03 -14.84
N THR A 183 -15.47 0.31 -15.45
CA THR A 183 -16.72 -0.46 -15.27
C THR A 183 -16.95 -1.36 -16.47
N THR A 184 -17.93 -2.25 -16.36
CA THR A 184 -18.37 -3.10 -17.48
C THR A 184 -18.98 -2.29 -18.65
N LEU A 185 -19.41 -1.04 -18.43
CA LEU A 185 -19.98 -0.16 -19.47
C LEU A 185 -19.06 1.01 -19.86
N ALA A 186 -18.36 1.59 -18.90
CA ALA A 186 -17.48 2.72 -19.12
C ALA A 186 -16.05 2.26 -19.37
N ASN A 187 -15.48 2.77 -20.45
CA ASN A 187 -14.09 2.62 -20.85
C ASN A 187 -13.13 3.41 -19.92
N GLY A 188 -13.29 3.33 -18.60
CA GLY A 188 -12.44 3.95 -17.59
C GLY A 188 -12.81 5.41 -17.25
N TYR A 189 -12.61 5.81 -15.99
CA TYR A 189 -12.65 7.22 -15.54
C TYR A 189 -11.68 7.44 -14.38
N THR A 190 -11.21 8.67 -14.25
CA THR A 190 -10.33 9.05 -13.14
C THR A 190 -11.14 9.33 -11.89
N VAL A 191 -10.68 8.80 -10.76
CA VAL A 191 -11.29 9.04 -9.45
C VAL A 191 -10.36 9.81 -8.54
N GLN A 192 -10.95 10.52 -7.58
CA GLN A 192 -10.17 11.18 -6.54
C GLN A 192 -9.58 10.14 -5.59
N VAL A 193 -8.31 10.32 -5.24
CA VAL A 193 -7.65 9.55 -4.19
C VAL A 193 -7.42 10.43 -2.96
N THR A 194 -7.96 10.02 -1.82
CA THR A 194 -7.71 10.68 -0.54
C THR A 194 -6.59 9.96 0.22
N GLY A 195 -5.50 10.67 0.48
CA GLY A 195 -4.35 10.12 1.19
C GLY A 195 -4.44 10.24 2.71
N GLU A 196 -3.62 9.45 3.41
CA GLU A 196 -3.44 9.53 4.86
C GLU A 196 -1.95 9.37 5.23
N THR A 197 -1.57 9.89 6.40
CA THR A 197 -0.27 9.60 7.04
C THR A 197 -0.47 8.69 8.24
N CYS A 198 0.28 7.59 8.28
CA CYS A 198 0.25 6.59 9.33
C CYS A 198 1.60 6.64 10.08
N GLY A 199 1.57 6.65 11.42
CA GLY A 199 2.77 6.68 12.28
C GLY A 199 3.01 8.01 13.02
N PRO A 200 4.16 8.11 13.71
CA PRO A 200 4.86 6.99 14.29
C PRO A 200 4.15 6.56 15.59
N ILE A 201 4.24 5.28 15.95
CA ILE A 201 4.02 4.92 17.35
C ILE A 201 5.23 5.42 18.12
N VAL A 202 5.07 6.52 18.85
CA VAL A 202 5.98 6.83 19.95
C VAL A 202 5.64 5.82 21.04
N PRO A 203 6.56 4.94 21.48
CA PRO A 203 6.29 4.08 22.61
C PRO A 203 6.00 4.97 23.81
N THR A 204 4.73 5.10 24.16
CA THR A 204 4.35 5.67 25.45
C THR A 204 4.95 4.74 26.47
N LEU A 205 5.81 5.26 27.37
CA LEU A 205 6.20 4.52 28.56
C LEU A 205 4.93 3.89 29.13
N THR A 206 4.96 2.56 29.31
CA THR A 206 3.82 1.88 29.92
C THR A 206 3.50 2.60 31.23
N GLU A 207 2.23 2.68 31.61
CA GLU A 207 1.82 3.35 32.84
C GLU A 207 2.68 2.88 34.04
N TRP A 208 3.00 1.58 34.06
CA TRP A 208 3.95 0.96 34.98
C TRP A 208 5.39 1.47 34.86
N GLY A 209 5.91 1.67 33.65
CA GLY A 209 7.23 2.26 33.42
C GLY A 209 7.33 3.70 33.92
N LEU A 210 6.26 4.48 33.76
CA LEU A 210 6.16 5.85 34.28
C LEU A 210 6.08 5.88 35.82
N ILE A 211 5.29 4.97 36.41
CA ILE A 211 5.21 4.81 37.86
C ILE A 211 6.56 4.38 38.45
N LEU A 212 7.24 3.39 37.85
CA LEU A 212 8.55 2.91 38.30
C LEU A 212 9.61 4.00 38.22
N PHE A 213 9.64 4.74 37.10
CA PHE A 213 10.52 5.89 36.94
C PHE A 213 10.27 6.95 38.02
N GLY A 214 8.99 7.26 38.29
CA GLY A 214 8.59 8.18 39.35
C GLY A 214 9.05 7.73 40.74
N VAL A 215 8.89 6.45 41.08
CA VAL A 215 9.31 5.88 42.38
C VAL A 215 10.83 5.93 42.53
N ILE A 216 11.59 5.58 41.49
CA ILE A 216 13.07 5.62 41.52
C ILE A 216 13.55 7.07 41.66
N LEU A 217 12.97 7.99 40.90
CA LEU A 217 13.33 9.41 40.94
C LEU A 217 13.02 10.01 42.32
N PHE A 218 11.85 9.73 42.88
CA PHE A 218 11.50 10.17 44.23
C PHE A 218 12.42 9.55 45.31
N GLY A 219 12.68 8.25 45.23
CA GLY A 219 13.58 7.55 46.15
C GLY A 219 14.99 8.10 46.13
N SER A 220 15.55 8.34 44.93
CA SER A 220 16.88 8.94 44.76
C SER A 220 16.94 10.37 45.28
N MET A 221 15.88 11.16 45.10
CA MET A 221 15.79 12.52 45.63
C MET A 221 15.74 12.55 47.16
N VAL A 222 14.92 11.69 47.78
CA VAL A 222 14.85 11.56 49.26
C VAL A 222 16.20 11.12 49.83
N TRP A 223 16.85 10.14 49.19
CA TRP A 223 18.16 9.67 49.60
C TRP A 223 19.23 10.77 49.48
N TYR A 224 19.21 11.54 48.38
CA TYR A 224 20.10 12.66 48.15
C TYR A 224 19.94 13.75 49.20
N LEU A 225 18.70 14.13 49.52
CA LEU A 225 18.40 15.13 50.54
C LEU A 225 18.81 14.69 51.94
N ARG A 226 18.63 13.40 52.29
CA ARG A 226 19.08 12.85 53.59
C ARG A 226 20.60 12.81 53.75
N ARG A 227 21.35 12.70 52.65
CA ARG A 227 22.82 12.64 52.66
C ARG A 227 23.50 14.01 52.55
N ARG A 228 22.76 15.08 52.29
CA ARG A 228 23.33 16.43 52.39
C ARG A 228 23.48 16.79 53.87
N PRO A 229 24.71 17.05 54.37
CA PRO A 229 24.86 17.71 55.64
C PRO A 229 24.20 19.08 55.52
N VAL A 230 23.21 19.35 56.36
CA VAL A 230 22.71 20.71 56.53
C VAL A 230 23.88 21.49 57.12
N THR A 231 24.62 22.21 56.27
CA THR A 231 25.49 23.27 56.77
C THR A 231 24.54 24.32 57.30
N ALA A 232 24.25 24.27 58.59
CA ALA A 232 23.57 25.35 59.26
C ALA A 232 24.41 26.61 59.00
N ALA A 233 23.86 27.54 58.24
CA ALA A 233 24.45 28.87 58.11
C ALA A 233 24.49 29.45 59.52
N ALA A 234 25.72 29.69 60.00
CA ALA A 234 26.01 30.33 61.28
C ALA A 234 25.54 31.80 61.28
#